data_AF-A0A454WA45-F1
#
_entry.id   AF-A0A454WA45-F1
#
_cell.length_a   1.000
_cell.length_b   1.000
_cell.length_c   1.000
_cell.angle_alpha   90.00
_cell.angle_beta   90.00
_cell.angle_gamma   90.00
#
_symmetry.space_group_name_H-M   'P 1'
#
loop_
_entity.id
_entity.type
_entity.pdbx_description
1 polymer ?
#
loop_
_entity_poly.entity_id
_entity_poly.type
_entity_poly.pdbx_seq_one_letter_code
_entity_poly.pdbx_strand_id
1 'polypeptide(L)' 'MTARSWRPDGPGSFQAPTDVRAVTDRTGRRWTKRGARWTATGSHFIRWRELIADHGPVTEAD' A
#
# COMPACT_ATOMS: atom_id res chain seq x y z
N MET A 1 -14.15 -2.92 12.09
CA MET A 1 -12.77 -3.43 12.11
C MET A 1 -11.86 -2.25 11.87
N THR A 2 -10.83 -2.06 12.68
CA THR A 2 -9.90 -0.93 12.50
C THR A 2 -9.01 -1.24 11.31
N ALA A 3 -9.15 -0.49 10.22
CA ALA A 3 -8.30 -0.68 9.04
C ALA A 3 -6.82 -0.46 9.45
N ARG A 4 -5.94 -1.39 9.06
CA ARG A 4 -4.51 -1.26 9.33
C ARG A 4 -3.93 -0.10 8.53
N SER A 5 -2.98 0.64 9.10
CA SER A 5 -2.30 1.74 8.41
C SER A 5 -0.79 1.62 8.52
N TRP A 6 -0.09 2.01 7.47
CA TRP A 6 1.38 1.96 7.39
C TRP A 6 1.95 3.32 7.00
N ARG A 7 2.96 3.76 7.76
CA ARG A 7 3.68 5.03 7.57
C ARG A 7 5.08 4.78 7.00
N PRO A 8 5.68 5.74 6.27
CA PRO A 8 7.04 5.62 5.74
C PRO A 8 8.09 5.23 6.79
N ASP A 9 7.98 5.81 7.97
CA ASP A 9 8.83 5.67 9.15
C ASP A 9 8.29 4.63 10.16
N GLY A 10 7.16 3.98 9.86
CA GLY A 10 6.48 3.06 10.75
C GLY A 10 6.82 1.59 10.52
N PRO A 11 6.45 0.70 11.47
CA PRO A 11 6.58 -0.74 11.30
C PRO A 11 5.79 -1.24 10.08
N GLY A 12 6.37 -2.21 9.36
CA GLY A 12 5.78 -2.75 8.14
C GLY A 12 6.00 -1.88 6.89
N SER A 13 6.84 -0.84 6.95
CA SER A 13 7.15 0.00 5.78
C SER A 13 7.93 -0.73 4.67
N PHE A 14 8.69 -1.77 5.02
CA PHE A 14 9.56 -2.46 4.06
C PHE A 14 8.84 -3.54 3.23
N GLN A 15 7.89 -4.26 3.83
CA GLN A 15 7.18 -5.36 3.16
C GLN A 15 5.69 -5.39 3.53
N ALA A 16 4.85 -5.62 2.51
CA ALA A 16 3.41 -5.74 2.68
C ALA A 16 3.08 -7.00 3.48
N PRO A 17 2.16 -6.92 4.45
CA PRO A 17 1.61 -8.13 5.06
C PRO A 17 0.95 -9.03 3.99
N THR A 18 0.98 -10.33 4.24
CA THR A 18 0.62 -11.35 3.24
C THR A 18 -0.84 -11.25 2.80
N ASP A 19 -1.71 -10.93 3.73
CA ASP A 19 -3.17 -10.83 3.63
C ASP A 19 -3.65 -9.50 3.02
N VAL A 20 -2.82 -8.46 3.01
CA VAL A 20 -3.20 -7.16 2.43
C VAL A 20 -3.20 -7.24 0.90
N ARG A 21 -4.36 -6.96 0.30
CA ARG A 21 -4.59 -7.00 -1.15
C ARG A 21 -4.86 -5.63 -1.77
N ALA A 22 -5.35 -4.69 -0.97
CA ALA A 22 -5.63 -3.34 -1.41
C ALA A 22 -5.33 -2.34 -0.28
N VAL A 23 -4.84 -1.16 -0.65
CA VAL A 23 -4.65 -0.04 0.27
C VAL A 23 -5.07 1.25 -0.40
N THR A 24 -5.41 2.25 0.40
CA THR A 24 -5.73 3.61 -0.02
C THR A 24 -4.67 4.54 0.54
N ASP A 25 -4.11 5.39 -0.30
CA ASP A 25 -3.12 6.38 0.13
C ASP A 25 -3.77 7.64 0.72
N ARG A 26 -2.94 8.57 1.21
CA ARG A 26 -3.40 9.84 1.80
C ARG A 26 -4.21 10.72 0.84
N THR A 27 -4.12 10.48 -0.46
CA THR A 27 -4.86 11.24 -1.49
C THR A 27 -6.20 10.59 -1.84
N GLY A 28 -6.53 9.45 -1.20
CA GLY A 28 -7.73 8.68 -1.52
C GLY A 28 -7.56 7.74 -2.71
N ARG A 29 -6.34 7.62 -3.27
CA ARG A 29 -6.09 6.75 -4.41
C ARG A 29 -5.91 5.30 -3.95
N ARG A 30 -6.67 4.39 -4.57
CA ARG A 30 -6.61 2.95 -4.30
C ARG A 30 -5.46 2.30 -5.06
N TRP A 31 -4.69 1.49 -4.35
CA TRP A 31 -3.63 0.64 -4.85
C TRP A 31 -4.00 -0.82 -4.61
N THR A 32 -3.81 -1.66 -5.62
CA THR A 32 -4.10 -3.10 -5.55
C THR A 32 -2.85 -3.93 -5.79
N LYS A 33 -2.79 -5.08 -5.14
CA LYS A 33 -1.66 -6.01 -5.19
C LYS A 33 -1.78 -6.94 -6.39
N ARG A 34 -0.73 -7.04 -7.19
CA ARG A 34 -0.50 -8.08 -8.21
C ARG A 34 0.82 -8.76 -7.94
N GLY A 35 0.77 -10.01 -7.46
CA GLY A 35 1.94 -10.73 -6.98
C GLY A 35 2.61 -9.99 -5.82
N ALA A 36 3.87 -9.60 -5.99
CA ALA A 36 4.64 -8.81 -5.01
C ALA A 36 4.64 -7.29 -5.30
N ARG A 37 3.87 -6.82 -6.29
CA ARG A 37 3.85 -5.41 -6.72
C ARG A 37 2.47 -4.77 -6.53
N TRP A 38 2.47 -3.44 -6.57
CA TRP A 38 1.30 -2.60 -6.33
C TRP A 38 1.05 -1.67 -7.51
N THR A 39 -0.22 -1.49 -7.85
CA THR A 39 -0.63 -0.59 -8.94
C THR A 39 -1.93 0.11 -8.59
N ALA A 40 -2.06 1.37 -9.01
CA ALA A 40 -3.30 2.12 -8.95
C ALA A 40 -4.05 2.18 -10.29
N THR A 41 -3.39 1.88 -11.41
CA THR A 41 -3.97 1.98 -12.77
C THR A 41 -3.97 0.67 -13.54
N GLY A 42 -3.25 -0.35 -13.06
CA GLY A 42 -3.04 -1.61 -13.78
C GLY A 42 -1.87 -1.59 -14.77
N SER A 43 -1.28 -0.43 -15.07
CA SER A 43 -0.19 -0.28 -16.05
C SER A 43 1.18 0.03 -15.42
N HIS A 44 1.20 0.74 -14.30
CA HIS A 44 2.43 1.07 -13.56
C HIS A 44 2.51 0.29 -12.25
N PHE A 45 3.62 -0.40 -12.01
CA PHE A 45 3.79 -1.29 -10.86
C PHE A 45 5.00 -0.88 -10.03
N ILE A 46 4.77 -0.63 -8.75
CA ILE A 46 5.81 -0.29 -7.77
C ILE A 46 5.90 -1.32 -6.66
N ARG A 47 7.00 -1.31 -5.90
CA ARG A 47 7.14 -2.16 -4.72
C ARG A 47 6.40 -1.55 -3.52
N TRP A 48 6.12 -2.38 -2.52
CA TRP A 48 5.46 -1.92 -1.29
C TRP A 48 6.23 -0.79 -0.59
N ARG A 49 7.56 -0.92 -0.46
CA ARG A 49 8.39 0.11 0.16
C ARG A 49 8.30 1.45 -0.57
N GLU A 50 8.32 1.42 -1.90
CA GLU A 50 8.16 2.61 -2.75
C GLU A 50 6.76 3.21 -2.56
N LEU A 51 5.72 2.36 -2.55
CA LEU A 51 4.34 2.80 -2.29
C LEU A 51 4.22 3.56 -0.96
N ILE A 52 4.78 3.02 0.12
CA ILE A 52 4.73 3.69 1.41
C ILE A 52 5.61 4.95 1.42
N ALA A 53 6.83 4.89 0.89
CA ALA A 53 7.73 6.03 0.90
C ALA A 53 7.17 7.23 0.12
N ASP A 54 6.60 6.98 -1.06
CA ASP A 54 6.20 8.04 -1.99
C ASP A 54 4.73 8.47 -1.80
N HIS A 55 3.86 7.55 -1.39
CA HIS A 55 2.42 7.78 -1.28
C HIS A 55 1.87 7.59 0.14
N GLY A 56 2.69 7.14 1.08
CA GLY A 56 2.27 6.93 2.46
C GLY A 56 1.84 8.23 3.17
N PRO A 57 1.11 8.10 4.29
CA PRO A 57 0.61 6.85 4.88
C PRO A 57 -0.46 6.18 4.01
N VAL A 58 -0.46 4.85 3.98
CA VAL A 58 -1.48 4.05 3.31
C VAL A 58 -2.31 3.26 4.33
N THR A 59 -3.59 3.07 4.05
CA THR A 59 -4.54 2.37 4.91
C THR A 59 -5.14 1.20 4.16
N GLU A 60 -5.34 0.06 4.82
CA GLU A 60 -5.98 -1.11 4.24
C GLU A 60 -7.37 -0.77 3.71
N ALA A 61 -7.65 -1.21 2.49
CA ALA A 61 -8.96 -1.05 1.87
C ALA A 61 -9.73 -2.37 2.01
N ASP A 62 -11.00 -2.26 2.41
CA ASP A 62 -11.99 -3.35 2.32
C ASP A 62 -12.14 -3.90 0.88
#